data_AF-A0A2P6SBX9-F1
#
_entry.id   AF-A0A2P6SBX9-F1
#
_cell.length_a   1.000
_cell.length_b   1.000
_cell.length_c   1.000
_cell.angle_alpha   90.00
_cell.angle_beta   90.00
_cell.angle_gamma   90.00
#
_symmetry.space_group_name_H-M   'P 1'
#
loop_
_entity.id
_entity.type
_entity.pdbx_description
1 polymer ?
#
loop_
_entity_poly.entity_id
_entity_poly.type
_entity_poly.pdbx_seq_one_letter_code
_entity_poly.pdbx_strand_id
1 'polypeptide(L)'
;MRIDVVSKPSFKSEDFQCEPWFGSHYTEEDVSPSLIDLWKDHPEIDVSLHLPEKNEFIPTDFSICSDGLDTIDTASPRCILDEPLVKFWYKLDST
;
A
#
# COMPACT_ATOMS: atom_id res chain seq x y z
N MET A 1 12.39 12.10 16.11
CA MET A 1 12.27 11.66 14.70
C MET A 1 13.41 10.70 14.44
N ARG A 2 13.14 9.53 13.85
CA ARG A 2 14.16 8.55 13.44
C ARG A 2 14.09 8.44 11.92
N ILE A 3 15.25 8.36 11.27
CA ILE A 3 15.36 8.27 9.82
C ILE A 3 16.23 7.05 9.54
N ASP A 4 15.68 6.07 8.83
CA ASP A 4 16.42 4.90 8.37
C ASP A 4 16.55 5.00 6.85
N VAL A 5 17.77 4.87 6.33
CA VAL A 5 18.06 4.93 4.88
C VAL A 5 18.68 3.61 4.45
N VAL A 6 18.04 2.91 3.52
CA VAL A 6 18.53 1.64 2.96
C VAL A 6 19.03 1.89 1.55
N SER A 7 20.31 1.60 1.30
CA SER A 7 20.92 1.71 -0.02
C SER A 7 21.91 0.57 -0.25
N LYS A 8 22.21 0.29 -1.54
CA LYS A 8 23.39 -0.53 -1.85
C LYS A 8 24.64 0.22 -1.38
N PRO A 9 25.68 -0.49 -0.93
CA PRO A 9 26.89 0.14 -0.41
C PRO A 9 27.52 1.04 -1.49
N SER A 10 27.30 2.34 -1.33
CA SER A 10 27.81 3.39 -2.21
C SER A 10 28.99 4.13 -1.57
N PHE A 11 29.10 4.00 -0.24
CA PHE A 11 30.10 4.63 0.60
C PHE A 11 30.94 3.54 1.26
N LYS A 12 32.26 3.67 1.19
CA LYS A 12 33.18 2.88 2.00
C LYS A 12 33.24 3.54 3.38
N SER A 13 32.25 3.25 4.23
CA SER A 13 32.41 3.52 5.66
C SER A 13 33.31 2.42 6.23
N GLU A 14 34.35 2.80 6.98
CA GLU A 14 35.26 1.84 7.61
C GLU A 14 34.66 1.23 8.89
N ASP A 15 33.55 1.79 9.43
CA ASP A 15 32.94 1.42 10.70
C ASP A 15 31.45 1.02 10.56
N PHE A 16 31.16 -0.12 9.92
CA PHE A 16 29.81 -0.70 9.94
C PHE A 16 29.56 -1.46 11.24
N GLN A 17 28.39 -1.24 11.84
CA GLN A 17 27.85 -2.11 12.87
C GLN A 17 27.13 -3.29 12.22
N CYS A 18 27.14 -4.43 12.91
CA CYS A 18 26.47 -5.65 12.47
C CYS A 18 25.40 -6.06 13.47
N GLU A 19 24.17 -6.18 12.98
CA GLU A 19 23.06 -6.71 13.77
C GLU A 19 23.26 -8.22 14.04
N PRO A 20 23.10 -8.70 15.28
CA PRO A 20 23.54 -10.04 15.71
C PRO A 20 22.78 -11.21 15.09
N TRP A 21 21.52 -11.06 14.70
CA TRP A 21 20.69 -12.18 14.27
C TRP A 21 20.74 -12.42 12.76
N PHE A 22 20.66 -11.36 11.97
CA PHE A 22 20.60 -11.42 10.51
C PHE A 22 21.88 -10.94 9.84
N GLY A 23 22.85 -10.39 10.60
CA GLY A 23 24.11 -9.88 10.04
C GLY A 23 23.92 -8.63 9.17
N SER A 24 22.82 -7.90 9.38
CA SER A 24 22.55 -6.66 8.64
C SER A 24 23.60 -5.61 9.00
N HIS A 25 24.26 -5.07 7.98
CA HIS A 25 25.23 -3.99 8.16
C HIS A 25 24.51 -2.64 8.19
N TYR A 26 24.82 -1.81 9.18
CA TYR A 26 24.24 -0.48 9.32
C TYR A 26 25.22 0.50 9.98
N THR A 27 24.90 1.78 9.90
CA THR A 27 25.57 2.86 10.61
C THR A 27 24.52 3.66 11.37
N GLU A 28 24.86 4.15 12.55
CA GLU A 28 24.01 5.01 13.34
C GLU A 28 24.73 6.33 13.63
N GLU A 29 24.06 7.44 13.34
CA GLU A 29 24.60 8.79 13.51
C GLU A 29 23.50 9.70 14.05
N ASP A 30 23.90 10.66 14.88
CA ASP A 30 22.99 11.69 15.37
C ASP A 30 22.64 12.65 14.23
N VAL A 31 21.35 12.97 14.11
CA VAL A 31 20.89 13.98 13.14
C VAL A 31 21.41 15.34 13.57
N SER A 32 22.10 16.04 12.66
CA SER A 32 22.63 17.38 12.91
C SER A 32 21.53 18.33 13.44
N PRO A 33 21.80 19.10 14.52
CA PRO A 33 20.85 20.07 15.05
C PRO A 33 20.36 21.08 14.00
N SER A 34 21.22 21.49 13.06
CA SER A 34 20.86 22.42 11.98
C SER A 34 19.79 21.85 11.03
N LEU A 35 19.80 20.54 10.78
CA LEU A 35 18.77 19.87 9.97
C LEU A 35 17.45 19.78 10.73
N ILE A 36 17.53 19.47 12.02
CA ILE A 36 16.34 19.44 12.89
C ILE A 36 15.67 20.81 12.94
N ASP A 37 16.44 21.89 13.11
CA ASP A 37 15.89 23.24 13.15
C ASP A 37 15.28 23.67 11.81
N LEU A 38 15.88 23.27 10.68
CA LEU A 38 15.30 23.47 9.35
C LEU A 38 13.95 22.75 9.16
N TRP A 39 13.80 21.52 9.67
CA TRP A 39 12.56 20.76 9.52
C TRP A 39 11.44 21.19 10.47
N LYS A 40 11.79 21.79 11.63
CA LYS A 40 10.79 22.25 12.61
C LYS A 40 9.90 23.37 12.08
N ASP A 41 10.48 24.31 11.34
CA ASP A 41 9.78 25.51 10.89
C ASP A 41 10.22 25.83 9.45
N HIS A 42 9.64 25.09 8.49
CA HIS A 42 9.91 25.33 7.09
C HIS A 42 9.30 26.69 6.69
N PRO A 43 10.07 27.59 6.04
CA PRO A 43 9.67 28.98 5.84
C PRO A 43 8.46 29.17 4.91
N GLU A 44 8.13 28.14 4.11
CA GLU A 44 7.04 28.16 3.14
C GLU A 44 6.17 26.92 3.25
N ILE A 45 4.85 27.12 3.12
CA ILE A 45 3.86 26.04 3.01
C ILE A 45 3.73 25.69 1.53
N ASP A 46 4.01 24.43 1.19
CA ASP A 46 3.81 23.92 -0.16
C ASP A 46 2.31 23.78 -0.45
N VAL A 47 1.82 24.54 -1.44
CA VAL A 47 0.41 24.53 -1.86
C VAL A 47 -0.04 23.21 -2.49
N SER A 48 0.91 22.34 -2.88
CA SER A 48 0.60 20.99 -3.35
C SER A 48 0.22 20.03 -2.23
N LEU A 49 0.55 20.36 -0.97
CA LEU A 49 0.18 19.59 0.21
C LEU A 49 -1.19 20.06 0.72
N HIS A 50 -2.24 19.47 0.16
CA HIS A 50 -3.61 19.69 0.62
C HIS A 50 -4.17 18.43 1.29
N LEU A 51 -5.24 18.60 2.08
CA LEU A 51 -5.99 17.46 2.59
C LEU A 51 -6.61 16.69 1.42
N PRO A 52 -6.70 15.35 1.51
CA PRO A 52 -7.42 14.58 0.51
C PRO A 52 -8.88 15.01 0.48
N GLU A 53 -9.48 14.98 -0.71
CA GLU A 53 -10.92 15.14 -0.85
C GLU A 53 -11.66 13.99 -0.16
N LYS A 54 -12.97 14.16 0.03
CA LYS A 54 -13.81 13.09 0.58
C LYS A 54 -13.69 11.85 -0.30
N ASN A 55 -13.45 10.70 0.33
CA ASN A 55 -13.40 9.42 -0.38
C ASN A 55 -14.81 9.01 -0.82
N GLU A 56 -15.14 9.25 -2.10
CA GLU A 56 -16.43 8.88 -2.70
C GLU A 56 -16.60 7.37 -2.94
N PHE A 57 -15.57 6.55 -2.71
CA PHE A 57 -15.62 5.09 -2.86
C PHE A 57 -15.92 4.34 -1.56
N ILE A 58 -16.21 5.03 -0.46
CA ILE A 58 -16.65 4.37 0.77
C ILE A 58 -18.03 3.74 0.48
N PRO A 59 -18.18 2.40 0.56
CA PRO A 59 -19.44 1.75 0.25
C PRO A 59 -20.49 2.12 1.30
N THR A 60 -21.69 2.47 0.84
CA THR A 60 -22.83 2.77 1.72
C THR A 60 -23.92 1.71 1.65
N ASP A 61 -23.96 0.93 0.56
CA ASP A 61 -24.89 -0.16 0.36
C ASP A 61 -24.21 -1.50 0.66
N PHE A 62 -24.73 -2.20 1.65
CA PHE A 62 -24.29 -3.53 2.07
C PHE A 62 -25.39 -4.56 1.85
N SER A 63 -26.40 -4.24 1.03
CA SER A 63 -27.45 -5.19 0.70
C SER A 63 -26.87 -6.39 -0.05
N ILE A 64 -27.26 -7.57 0.39
CA ILE A 64 -26.93 -8.81 -0.30
C ILE A 64 -27.89 -8.93 -1.47
N CYS A 65 -27.36 -9.00 -2.69
CA CYS A 65 -28.15 -9.28 -3.89
C CYS A 65 -28.73 -10.70 -3.80
N SER A 66 -29.91 -10.81 -3.19
CA SER A 66 -30.70 -12.04 -3.12
C SER A 66 -31.49 -12.10 -4.42
N ASP A 67 -30.87 -12.63 -5.48
CA ASP A 67 -31.57 -12.72 -6.75
C ASP A 67 -32.70 -13.74 -6.60
N GLY A 68 -33.96 -13.30 -6.73
CA GLY A 68 -35.13 -14.19 -6.89
C GLY A 68 -35.13 -14.94 -8.23
N LEU A 69 -33.97 -14.99 -8.89
CA LEU A 69 -33.67 -15.74 -10.09
C LEU A 69 -33.29 -17.15 -9.65
N ASP A 70 -33.89 -18.18 -10.25
CA ASP A 70 -33.55 -19.59 -10.05
C ASP A 70 -32.09 -19.89 -10.46
N THR A 71 -31.12 -19.37 -9.71
CA THR A 71 -29.72 -19.71 -9.86
C THR A 71 -29.51 -21.00 -9.11
N ILE A 72 -29.49 -22.10 -9.85
CA ILE A 72 -28.99 -23.39 -9.37
C ILE A 72 -27.69 -23.12 -8.61
N ASP A 73 -27.63 -23.53 -7.34
CA ASP A 73 -26.43 -23.44 -6.51
C ASP A 73 -25.32 -24.27 -7.19
N THR A 74 -24.49 -23.60 -8.00
CA THR A 74 -23.40 -24.23 -8.71
C THR A 74 -22.13 -24.10 -7.88
N ALA A 75 -21.57 -25.24 -7.47
CA ALA A 75 -20.30 -25.29 -6.75
C ALA A 75 -19.15 -24.60 -7.51
N SER A 76 -19.22 -24.55 -8.85
CA SER A 76 -18.19 -23.99 -9.74
C SER A 76 -18.73 -22.83 -10.58
N PRO A 77 -17.90 -21.85 -10.98
CA PRO A 77 -18.30 -20.78 -11.89
C PRO A 77 -18.80 -21.32 -13.23
N ARG A 78 -19.82 -20.66 -13.79
CA ARG A 78 -20.36 -20.97 -15.12
C ARG A 78 -19.93 -19.93 -16.14
N CYS A 79 -19.64 -20.36 -17.36
CA CYS A 79 -19.38 -19.46 -18.48
C CYS A 79 -20.71 -18.89 -18.98
N ILE A 80 -20.92 -17.58 -18.87
CA ILE A 80 -22.15 -16.91 -19.34
C ILE A 80 -21.95 -16.14 -20.65
N LEU A 81 -20.71 -15.93 -21.08
CA LEU A 81 -20.37 -15.37 -22.39
C LEU A 81 -19.12 -16.06 -22.93
N ASP A 82 -19.17 -16.57 -24.16
CA ASP A 82 -18.05 -17.21 -24.85
C ASP A 82 -17.96 -16.69 -26.28
N GLU A 83 -17.08 -15.71 -26.49
CA GLU A 83 -16.81 -15.06 -27.77
C GLU A 83 -15.31 -15.15 -28.08
N PRO A 84 -14.86 -14.99 -29.34
CA PRO A 84 -13.47 -15.21 -29.73
C PRO A 84 -12.40 -14.43 -28.95
N LEU A 85 -12.76 -13.28 -28.36
CA LEU A 85 -11.86 -12.41 -27.60
C LEU A 85 -12.28 -12.23 -26.14
N VAL A 86 -13.41 -12.80 -25.72
CA VAL A 86 -13.90 -12.65 -24.34
C VAL A 86 -14.58 -13.91 -23.86
N LYS A 87 -14.20 -14.34 -22.66
CA LYS A 87 -14.89 -15.39 -21.93
C LYS A 87 -15.24 -14.90 -20.54
N PHE A 88 -16.54 -14.81 -20.23
CA PHE A 88 -17.02 -14.32 -18.94
C PHE A 88 -17.56 -15.47 -18.09
N TRP A 89 -16.99 -15.59 -16.89
CA TRP A 89 -17.38 -16.59 -15.90
C TRP A 89 -18.06 -15.90 -14.73
N TYR A 90 -19.18 -16.45 -14.29
CA TYR A 90 -19.98 -15.92 -13.19
C TYR A 90 -20.25 -17.02 -12.15
N LYS A 91 -20.15 -16.65 -10.88
CA LYS A 91 -20.61 -17.43 -9.73
C LYS A 91 -21.17 -16.44 -8.70
N LEU A 92 -22.41 -16.66 -8.27
CA LEU A 92 -22.96 -15.94 -7.12
C LEU A 92 -22.33 -16.48 -5.85
N ASP A 93 -21.95 -15.62 -4.91
CA ASP A 93 -21.46 -16.06 -3.60
C ASP A 93 -22.61 -16.75 -2.84
N SER A 94 -22.31 -17.89 -2.22
CA SER A 94 -23.26 -18.71 -1.46
C SER A 94 -22.88 -18.85 0.02
N THR A 95 -21.96 -18.00 0.49
CA THR A 95 -21.49 -17.95 1.89
C THR A 95 -22.35 -17.04 2.75
#